data_AF-A0A084AKK6-F1
#
_entry.id   AF-A0A084AKK6-F1
#
_cell.length_a   1.000
_cell.length_b   1.000
_cell.length_c   1.000
_cell.angle_alpha   90.00
_cell.angle_beta   90.00
_cell.angle_gamma   90.00
#
_symmetry.space_group_name_H-M   'P 1'
#
loop_
_entity.id
_entity.type
_entity.pdbx_description
1 polymer ?
#
loop_
_entity_poly.entity_id
_entity_poly.type
_entity_poly.pdbx_seq_one_letter_code
_entity_poly.pdbx_strand_id
1 'polypeptide(L)'
;MPKSKRAKVFNLTQVSKKTREHKDKLFSNIRDTVPEYQHCFVFSVNNMRNNYLKDVRHELSDCRIFFGKTKLMAKALGQTPEEAIAPGIEKLTRHLSGNVGMLLTNRPAETIIDYFEKLHHVDFARAGVTASRTFTIPSGVVYATGGEVPEDYDVPLEHSIEPELRKLGVPTRLVKGKVVLGEESGEGEGYTVCKEGDVLDGRQTRLLKIFSVCLSEFKVQVLAYWSAASGEVTELEADAMEEDKDD
;
A
#
# COMPACT_ATOMS: atom_id res chain seq x y z
N MET A 1 18.14 26.55 36.39
CA MET A 1 16.88 26.89 35.69
C MET A 1 16.27 25.62 35.09
N PRO A 2 14.96 25.38 35.19
CA PRO A 2 14.30 24.29 34.47
C PRO A 2 14.49 24.49 32.96
N LYS A 3 14.88 23.44 32.22
CA LYS A 3 15.01 23.51 30.75
C LYS A 3 13.68 23.91 30.13
N SER A 4 13.69 24.87 29.20
CA SER A 4 12.52 25.23 28.39
C SER A 4 11.93 23.96 27.76
N LYS A 5 10.67 23.64 28.07
CA LYS A 5 9.93 22.49 27.55
C LYS A 5 8.65 23.00 26.91
N ARG A 6 8.35 22.53 25.70
CA ARG A 6 7.06 22.79 25.04
C ARG A 6 5.94 22.11 25.82
N ALA A 7 4.78 22.76 25.92
CA ALA A 7 3.60 22.18 26.52
C ALA A 7 3.19 20.92 25.75
N LYS A 8 3.04 19.81 26.47
CA LYS A 8 2.57 18.55 25.88
C LYS A 8 1.05 18.59 25.82
N VAL A 9 0.50 18.56 24.61
CA VAL A 9 -0.95 18.42 24.42
C VAL A 9 -1.34 16.99 24.84
N PHE A 10 -2.28 16.87 25.77
CA PHE A 10 -2.87 15.61 26.19
C PHE A 10 -4.20 15.43 25.48
N ASN A 11 -4.38 14.29 24.80
CA ASN A 11 -5.63 13.93 24.16
C ASN A 11 -6.47 13.05 25.11
N LEU A 12 -7.77 13.33 25.24
CA LEU A 12 -8.72 12.59 26.08
C LEU A 12 -9.37 11.41 25.34
N THR A 13 -8.77 10.94 24.25
CA THR A 13 -9.25 9.78 23.50
C THR A 13 -9.19 8.49 24.33
N GLN A 14 -10.19 7.63 24.16
CA GLN A 14 -10.32 6.35 24.87
C GLN A 14 -9.39 5.24 24.31
N VAL A 15 -8.36 5.60 23.55
CA VAL A 15 -7.50 4.62 22.88
C VAL A 15 -6.32 4.27 23.78
N SER A 16 -6.25 3.02 24.20
CA SER A 16 -5.10 2.48 24.92
C SER A 16 -3.96 2.13 23.94
N LYS A 17 -2.72 2.33 24.39
CA LYS A 17 -1.55 1.95 23.59
C LYS A 17 -1.40 0.44 23.59
N LYS A 18 -1.06 -0.14 22.44
CA LYS A 18 -0.65 -1.55 22.36
C LYS A 18 0.59 -1.79 23.22
N THR A 19 0.44 -2.64 24.23
CA THR A 19 1.48 -3.04 25.16
C THR A 19 2.26 -4.27 24.67
N ARG A 20 3.22 -4.74 25.48
CA ARG A 20 3.97 -5.97 25.25
C ARG A 20 3.06 -7.20 25.13
N GLU A 21 1.96 -7.25 25.88
CA GLU A 21 1.00 -8.37 25.86
C GLU A 21 0.43 -8.64 24.46
N HIS A 22 0.19 -7.60 23.66
CA HIS A 22 -0.27 -7.78 22.28
C HIS A 22 0.80 -8.42 21.38
N LYS A 23 2.08 -8.14 21.65
CA LYS A 23 3.21 -8.74 20.93
C LYS A 23 3.35 -10.21 21.32
N ASP A 24 3.25 -10.50 22.62
CA ASP A 24 3.34 -11.85 23.16
C ASP A 24 2.15 -12.70 22.68
N LYS A 25 0.95 -12.12 22.56
CA LYS A 25 -0.22 -12.76 21.96
C LYS A 25 -0.02 -13.06 20.47
N LEU A 26 0.50 -12.11 19.69
CA LEU A 26 0.81 -12.35 18.27
C LEU A 26 1.85 -13.47 18.11
N PHE A 27 2.88 -13.46 18.95
CA PHE A 27 3.93 -14.48 18.96
C PHE A 27 3.36 -15.88 19.26
N SER A 28 2.55 -15.99 20.31
CA SER A 28 1.91 -17.24 20.72
C SER A 28 0.95 -17.74 19.64
N ASN A 29 0.09 -16.86 19.11
CA ASN A 29 -0.83 -17.20 18.03
C ASN A 29 -0.10 -17.77 16.81
N ILE A 30 1.03 -17.19 16.38
CA ILE A 30 1.80 -17.73 15.26
C ILE A 30 2.29 -19.14 15.59
N ARG A 31 2.88 -19.34 16.78
CA ARG A 31 3.40 -20.64 17.19
C ARG A 31 2.31 -21.70 17.30
N ASP A 32 1.16 -21.36 17.83
CA ASP A 32 0.04 -22.29 17.98
C ASP A 32 -0.58 -22.65 16.61
N THR A 33 -0.56 -21.72 15.66
CA THR A 33 -1.19 -21.89 14.34
C THR A 33 -0.30 -22.68 13.37
N VAL A 34 1.03 -22.51 13.39
CA VAL A 34 1.94 -23.16 12.41
C VAL A 34 1.73 -24.68 12.29
N PRO A 35 1.63 -25.45 13.38
CA PRO A 35 1.43 -26.90 13.30
C PRO A 35 0.08 -27.34 12.69
N GLU A 36 -0.90 -26.45 12.59
CA GLU A 36 -2.26 -26.79 12.10
C GLU A 36 -2.39 -26.74 10.57
N TYR A 37 -1.39 -26.24 9.85
CA TYR A 37 -1.47 -25.98 8.41
C TYR A 37 -0.34 -26.64 7.61
N GLN A 38 -0.67 -27.08 6.39
CA GLN A 38 0.27 -27.74 5.48
C GLN A 38 1.27 -26.76 4.87
N HIS A 39 0.90 -25.49 4.68
CA HIS A 39 1.75 -24.50 4.04
C HIS A 39 1.84 -23.21 4.84
N CYS A 40 3.02 -22.60 4.81
CA CYS A 40 3.27 -21.26 5.34
C CYS A 40 3.92 -20.39 4.26
N PHE A 41 3.17 -19.44 3.74
CA PHE A 41 3.60 -18.47 2.73
C PHE A 41 4.17 -17.22 3.39
N VAL A 42 5.15 -16.60 2.73
CA VAL A 42 5.55 -15.22 2.95
C VAL A 42 5.19 -14.42 1.71
N PHE A 43 4.52 -13.29 1.90
CA PHE A 43 4.12 -12.38 0.82
C PHE A 43 4.52 -10.95 1.15
N SER A 44 4.94 -10.19 0.14
CA SER A 44 5.10 -8.74 0.21
C SER A 44 3.81 -8.04 -0.20
N VAL A 45 3.63 -6.80 0.26
CA VAL A 45 2.47 -5.98 -0.07
C VAL A 45 2.90 -4.59 -0.48
N ASN A 46 2.48 -4.16 -1.67
CA ASN A 46 2.64 -2.80 -2.16
C ASN A 46 1.39 -1.98 -1.85
N ASN A 47 1.58 -0.70 -1.52
CA ASN A 47 0.52 0.26 -1.20
C ASN A 47 -0.55 -0.29 -0.24
N MET A 48 -0.10 -0.86 0.88
CA MET A 48 -0.97 -1.54 1.83
C MET A 48 -2.11 -0.66 2.38
N ARG A 49 -3.35 -1.16 2.29
CA ARG A 49 -4.54 -0.63 2.97
C ARG A 49 -5.18 -1.67 3.88
N ASN A 50 -5.59 -1.22 5.06
CA ASN A 50 -6.22 -2.10 6.05
C ASN A 50 -7.53 -2.73 5.55
N ASN A 51 -8.26 -2.07 4.65
CA ASN A 51 -9.52 -2.61 4.13
C ASN A 51 -9.26 -3.78 3.19
N TYR A 52 -8.34 -3.65 2.24
CA TYR A 52 -7.99 -4.76 1.33
C TYR A 52 -7.50 -6.00 2.10
N LEU A 53 -6.70 -5.83 3.15
CA LEU A 53 -6.31 -6.98 3.98
C LEU A 53 -7.48 -7.61 4.76
N LYS A 54 -8.51 -6.84 5.12
CA LYS A 54 -9.73 -7.40 5.71
C LYS A 54 -10.51 -8.21 4.67
N ASP A 55 -10.57 -7.72 3.44
CA ASP A 55 -11.26 -8.39 2.34
C ASP A 55 -10.56 -9.71 2.00
N VAL A 56 -9.23 -9.70 1.87
CA VAL A 56 -8.42 -10.93 1.71
C VAL A 56 -8.62 -11.90 2.86
N ARG A 57 -8.67 -11.43 4.12
CA ARG A 57 -8.96 -12.30 5.27
C ARG A 57 -10.37 -12.87 5.25
N HIS A 58 -11.33 -12.15 4.68
CA HIS A 58 -12.70 -12.61 4.56
C HIS A 58 -12.82 -13.69 3.47
N GLU A 59 -12.22 -13.45 2.31
CA GLU A 59 -12.18 -14.39 1.18
C GLU A 59 -11.40 -15.67 1.52
N LEU A 60 -10.29 -15.52 2.26
CA LEU A 60 -9.45 -16.62 2.76
C LEU A 60 -9.76 -16.93 4.23
N SER A 61 -11.05 -17.07 4.56
CA SER A 61 -11.52 -17.30 5.94
C SER A 61 -11.03 -18.61 6.59
N ASP A 62 -10.75 -19.62 5.77
CA ASP A 62 -10.13 -20.90 6.13
C ASP A 62 -8.61 -20.81 6.31
N CYS A 63 -7.99 -19.70 5.90
CA CYS A 63 -6.56 -19.45 6.07
C CYS A 63 -6.31 -18.61 7.34
N ARG A 64 -5.04 -18.46 7.71
CA ARG A 64 -4.61 -17.57 8.79
C ARG A 64 -3.55 -16.60 8.31
N ILE A 65 -3.89 -15.31 8.34
CA ILE A 65 -3.03 -14.23 7.82
C ILE A 65 -2.48 -13.37 8.96
N PHE A 66 -1.15 -13.41 9.10
CA PHE A 66 -0.40 -12.56 10.01
C PHE A 66 0.26 -11.41 9.25
N PHE A 67 0.04 -10.19 9.73
CA PHE A 67 0.67 -8.99 9.18
C PHE A 67 1.08 -8.11 10.36
N GLY A 68 2.33 -8.28 10.80
CA GLY A 68 2.84 -7.70 12.04
C GLY A 68 4.30 -7.33 11.93
N LYS A 69 4.97 -7.13 13.08
CA LYS A 69 6.40 -6.79 13.06
C LYS A 69 7.20 -7.99 12.53
N THR A 70 7.88 -7.82 11.40
CA THR A 70 8.68 -8.86 10.72
C THR A 70 9.63 -9.60 11.67
N LYS A 71 10.44 -8.87 12.45
CA LYS A 71 11.34 -9.46 13.46
C LYS A 71 10.63 -10.34 14.49
N LEU A 72 9.39 -10.00 14.86
CA LEU A 72 8.60 -10.80 15.81
C LEU A 72 8.08 -12.08 15.14
N MET A 73 7.64 -11.99 13.89
CA MET A 73 7.19 -13.15 13.12
C MET A 73 8.35 -14.12 12.85
N ALA A 74 9.52 -13.62 12.46
CA ALA A 74 10.72 -14.43 12.28
C ALA A 74 11.14 -15.16 13.56
N LYS A 75 11.09 -14.46 14.71
CA LYS A 75 11.37 -15.09 16.01
C LYS A 75 10.30 -16.12 16.40
N ALA A 76 9.04 -15.92 16.01
CA ALA A 76 7.97 -16.87 16.31
C ALA A 76 8.19 -18.19 15.56
N LEU A 77 8.59 -18.13 14.28
CA LEU A 77 8.98 -19.30 13.48
C LEU A 77 10.22 -20.01 14.02
N GLY A 78 11.20 -19.24 14.52
CA GLY A 78 12.52 -19.72 14.90
C GLY A 78 13.55 -19.38 13.82
N GLN A 79 14.64 -18.73 14.20
CA GLN A 79 15.64 -18.21 13.25
C GLN A 79 16.82 -19.18 13.03
N THR A 80 16.90 -20.22 13.86
CA THR A 80 17.89 -21.29 13.78
C THR A 80 17.17 -22.64 13.75
N PRO A 81 17.82 -23.72 13.27
CA PRO A 81 17.22 -25.05 13.28
C PRO A 81 16.83 -25.54 14.69
N GLU A 82 17.50 -25.06 15.73
CA GLU A 82 17.25 -25.42 17.14
C GLU A 82 16.00 -24.74 17.72
N GLU A 83 15.72 -23.51 17.26
CA GLU A 83 14.56 -22.72 17.71
C GLU A 83 13.33 -22.91 16.82
N ALA A 84 13.50 -23.57 15.66
CA ALA A 84 12.50 -23.77 14.65
C ALA A 84 11.30 -24.54 15.21
N ILE A 85 10.10 -23.99 15.00
CA ILE A 85 8.86 -24.66 15.45
C ILE A 85 8.50 -25.88 14.60
N ALA A 86 8.97 -25.92 13.35
CA ALA A 86 8.79 -27.03 12.44
C ALA A 86 10.08 -27.24 11.64
N PRO A 87 10.42 -28.48 11.24
CA PRO A 87 11.64 -28.75 10.50
C PRO A 87 11.74 -27.92 9.21
N GLY A 88 12.86 -27.20 9.06
CA GLY A 88 13.20 -26.44 7.85
C GLY A 88 12.48 -25.09 7.70
N ILE A 89 11.57 -24.74 8.61
CA ILE A 89 10.81 -23.49 8.54
C ILE A 89 11.67 -22.25 8.81
N GLU A 90 12.81 -22.41 9.49
CA GLU A 90 13.76 -21.33 9.76
C GLU A 90 14.29 -20.69 8.47
N LYS A 91 14.38 -21.48 7.39
CA LYS A 91 14.78 -21.00 6.06
C LYS A 91 13.78 -20.02 5.45
N LEU A 92 12.52 -20.02 5.91
CA LEU A 92 11.50 -19.08 5.44
C LEU A 92 11.73 -17.67 6.02
N THR A 93 12.42 -17.56 7.16
CA THR A 93 12.61 -16.29 7.88
C THR A 93 13.44 -15.25 7.12
N ARG A 94 14.28 -15.68 6.17
CA ARG A 94 15.05 -14.76 5.30
C ARG A 94 14.18 -13.88 4.42
N HIS A 95 12.95 -14.32 4.12
CA HIS A 95 11.98 -13.54 3.34
C HIS A 95 11.16 -12.58 4.22
N LEU A 96 11.34 -12.60 5.55
CA LEU A 96 10.64 -11.70 6.48
C LEU A 96 11.35 -10.35 6.63
N SER A 97 11.51 -9.63 5.52
CA SER A 97 12.06 -8.27 5.47
C SER A 97 11.09 -7.30 4.76
N GLY A 98 11.12 -6.03 5.13
CA GLY A 98 10.24 -5.01 4.54
C GLY A 98 8.76 -5.17 4.91
N ASN A 99 7.88 -4.83 3.97
CA ASN A 99 6.43 -4.80 4.17
C ASN A 99 5.77 -6.16 3.83
N VAL A 100 6.06 -7.17 4.66
CA VAL A 100 5.67 -8.56 4.42
C VAL A 100 4.72 -9.12 5.47
N GLY A 101 3.91 -10.07 5.04
CA GLY A 101 3.03 -10.89 5.87
C GLY A 101 3.29 -12.38 5.71
N MET A 102 2.60 -13.15 6.54
CA MET A 102 2.55 -14.60 6.45
C MET A 102 1.11 -15.08 6.27
N LEU A 103 0.94 -16.11 5.45
CA LEU A 103 -0.33 -16.79 5.26
C LEU A 103 -0.15 -18.28 5.51
N LEU A 104 -0.94 -18.85 6.41
CA LEU A 104 -1.01 -20.29 6.63
C LEU A 104 -2.27 -20.85 6.00
N THR A 105 -2.13 -21.97 5.28
CA THR A 105 -3.25 -22.59 4.58
C THR A 105 -3.05 -24.10 4.40
N ASN A 106 -4.17 -24.80 4.20
CA ASN A 106 -4.24 -26.19 3.77
C ASN A 106 -4.62 -26.31 2.28
N ARG A 107 -4.82 -25.19 1.58
CA ARG A 107 -5.06 -25.16 0.14
C ARG A 107 -3.77 -25.47 -0.63
N PRO A 108 -3.86 -26.05 -1.85
CA PRO A 108 -2.70 -26.23 -2.72
C PRO A 108 -1.98 -24.90 -2.98
N ALA A 109 -0.66 -24.95 -3.07
CA ALA A 109 0.16 -23.75 -3.23
C ALA A 109 -0.21 -22.95 -4.49
N GLU A 110 -0.45 -23.64 -5.60
CA GLU A 110 -0.86 -23.04 -6.87
C GLU A 110 -2.14 -22.21 -6.74
N THR A 111 -3.10 -22.66 -5.93
CA THR A 111 -4.35 -21.91 -5.70
C THR A 111 -4.12 -20.58 -4.99
N ILE A 112 -3.15 -20.53 -4.07
CA ILE A 112 -2.80 -19.30 -3.34
C ILE A 112 -2.03 -18.34 -4.25
N ILE A 113 -1.11 -18.88 -5.06
CA ILE A 113 -0.33 -18.10 -6.02
C ILE A 113 -1.27 -17.46 -7.05
N ASP A 114 -2.14 -18.24 -7.69
CA ASP A 114 -3.11 -17.77 -8.69
C ASP A 114 -4.09 -16.73 -8.09
N TYR A 115 -4.51 -16.91 -6.84
CA TYR A 115 -5.35 -15.94 -6.14
C TYR A 115 -4.65 -14.59 -6.00
N PHE A 116 -3.40 -14.57 -5.54
CA PHE A 116 -2.68 -13.31 -5.33
C PHE A 116 -2.21 -12.65 -6.62
N GLU A 117 -1.93 -13.41 -7.68
CA GLU A 117 -1.64 -12.85 -9.01
C GLU A 117 -2.83 -12.07 -9.59
N LYS A 118 -4.05 -12.54 -9.33
CA LYS A 118 -5.29 -11.90 -9.79
C LYS A 118 -5.75 -10.77 -8.88
N LEU A 119 -5.21 -10.67 -7.67
CA LEU A 119 -5.62 -9.67 -6.68
C LEU A 119 -4.92 -8.33 -6.94
N HIS A 120 -5.64 -7.41 -7.58
CA HIS A 120 -5.20 -6.03 -7.77
C HIS A 120 -6.32 -5.05 -7.44
N HIS A 121 -5.98 -3.98 -6.73
CA HIS A 121 -6.88 -2.86 -6.47
C HIS A 121 -6.17 -1.53 -6.74
N VAL A 122 -6.82 -0.65 -7.49
CA VAL A 122 -6.32 0.72 -7.70
C VAL A 122 -6.77 1.64 -6.56
N ASP A 123 -5.88 2.50 -6.10
CA ASP A 123 -6.13 3.50 -5.06
C ASP A 123 -5.36 4.79 -5.38
N PHE A 124 -5.71 5.86 -4.68
CA PHE A 124 -4.97 7.11 -4.72
C PHE A 124 -3.55 6.89 -4.17
N ALA A 125 -2.58 7.37 -4.95
CA ALA A 125 -1.19 7.36 -4.55
C ALA A 125 -0.96 8.22 -3.29
N ARG A 126 0.04 7.83 -2.51
CA ARG A 126 0.55 8.58 -1.37
C ARG A 126 1.89 9.19 -1.75
N ALA A 127 2.26 10.27 -1.05
CA ALA A 127 3.60 10.81 -1.20
C ALA A 127 4.65 9.73 -0.87
N GLY A 128 5.72 9.68 -1.65
CA GLY A 128 6.76 8.66 -1.61
C GLY A 128 6.57 7.52 -2.61
N VAL A 129 5.38 7.33 -3.18
CA VAL A 129 5.13 6.28 -4.19
C VAL A 129 5.59 6.75 -5.57
N THR A 130 6.24 5.86 -6.32
CA THR A 130 6.61 6.08 -7.73
C THR A 130 5.37 6.11 -8.63
N ALA A 131 5.28 7.13 -9.49
CA ALA A 131 4.20 7.26 -10.46
C ALA A 131 4.28 6.18 -11.54
N SER A 132 3.21 5.41 -11.71
CA SER A 132 3.08 4.34 -12.71
C SER A 132 2.91 4.85 -14.15
N ARG A 133 2.52 6.11 -14.32
CA ARG A 133 2.40 6.78 -15.62
C ARG A 133 2.44 8.30 -15.46
N THR A 134 2.65 8.99 -16.58
CA THR A 134 2.55 10.45 -16.64
C THR A 134 1.09 10.89 -16.56
N PHE A 135 0.80 11.94 -15.79
CA PHE A 135 -0.52 12.57 -15.72
C PHE A 135 -0.40 14.08 -15.98
N THR A 136 -1.15 14.56 -16.98
CA THR A 136 -1.14 15.95 -17.43
C THR A 136 -2.56 16.45 -17.57
N ILE A 137 -2.86 17.57 -16.91
CA ILE A 137 -4.15 18.27 -17.03
C ILE A 137 -4.14 19.00 -18.37
N PRO A 138 -5.11 18.78 -19.28
CA PRO A 138 -5.17 19.48 -20.55
C PRO A 138 -5.42 20.98 -20.35
N SER A 139 -4.95 21.80 -21.28
CA SER A 139 -5.29 23.22 -21.33
C SER A 139 -6.77 23.43 -21.70
N GLY A 140 -7.30 24.61 -21.41
CA GLY A 140 -8.71 24.93 -21.61
C GLY A 140 -9.54 24.70 -20.36
N VAL A 141 -10.81 24.34 -20.54
CA VAL A 141 -11.73 24.11 -19.41
C VAL A 141 -11.27 22.87 -18.65
N VAL A 142 -11.06 23.02 -17.34
CA VAL A 142 -10.66 21.92 -16.47
C VAL A 142 -11.90 21.14 -16.05
N TYR A 143 -11.88 19.83 -16.31
CA TYR A 143 -12.94 18.90 -15.91
C TYR A 143 -12.61 18.17 -14.60
N ALA A 144 -13.60 17.52 -14.00
CA ALA A 144 -13.49 16.91 -12.68
C ALA A 144 -12.43 15.81 -12.61
N THR A 145 -12.14 15.12 -13.73
CA THR A 145 -11.10 14.09 -13.80
C THR A 145 -9.80 14.54 -14.46
N GLY A 146 -9.72 15.82 -14.86
CA GLY A 146 -8.47 16.41 -15.38
C GLY A 146 -7.93 15.73 -16.63
N GLY A 147 -8.80 15.15 -17.48
CA GLY A 147 -8.43 14.48 -18.73
C GLY A 147 -8.31 12.95 -18.63
N GLU A 148 -8.59 12.36 -17.46
CA GLU A 148 -8.64 10.90 -17.30
C GLU A 148 -9.85 10.29 -18.03
N VAL A 149 -10.99 10.98 -17.98
CA VAL A 149 -12.22 10.61 -18.68
C VAL A 149 -12.42 11.58 -19.86
N PRO A 150 -12.90 11.11 -21.04
CA PRO A 150 -13.21 12.01 -22.15
C PRO A 150 -14.25 13.06 -21.76
N GLU A 151 -14.12 14.27 -22.30
CA GLU A 151 -14.95 15.43 -21.92
C GLU A 151 -16.46 15.18 -22.05
N ASP A 152 -16.90 14.37 -23.03
CA ASP A 152 -18.31 14.00 -23.24
C ASP A 152 -18.91 13.20 -22.07
N TYR A 153 -18.07 12.56 -21.26
CA TYR A 153 -18.44 11.74 -20.11
C TYR A 153 -17.98 12.34 -18.78
N ASP A 154 -17.41 13.55 -18.80
CA ASP A 154 -16.95 14.26 -17.61
C ASP A 154 -17.79 15.54 -17.38
N VAL A 155 -17.62 16.15 -16.22
CA VAL A 155 -18.26 17.41 -15.85
C VAL A 155 -17.21 18.48 -15.56
N PRO A 156 -17.46 19.76 -15.87
CA PRO A 156 -16.55 20.83 -15.51
C PRO A 156 -16.24 20.82 -14.00
N LEU A 157 -14.99 21.08 -13.64
CA LEU A 157 -14.56 21.12 -12.25
C LEU A 157 -15.32 22.21 -11.47
N GLU A 158 -15.71 21.89 -10.24
CA GLU A 158 -16.39 22.83 -9.37
C GLU A 158 -15.51 24.06 -9.08
N HIS A 159 -16.06 25.26 -9.27
CA HIS A 159 -15.33 26.52 -9.10
C HIS A 159 -14.78 26.74 -7.68
N SER A 160 -15.34 26.07 -6.67
CA SER A 160 -14.91 26.16 -5.27
C SER A 160 -13.52 25.53 -5.04
N ILE A 161 -13.10 24.62 -5.92
CA ILE A 161 -11.81 23.91 -5.86
C ILE A 161 -10.68 24.75 -6.48
N GLU A 162 -11.01 25.74 -7.32
CA GLU A 162 -10.04 26.56 -8.05
C GLU A 162 -8.96 27.22 -7.17
N PRO A 163 -9.28 27.81 -5.99
CA PRO A 163 -8.27 28.38 -5.11
C PRO A 163 -7.29 27.32 -4.57
N GLU A 164 -7.75 26.08 -4.39
CA GLU A 164 -6.91 24.96 -3.97
C GLU A 164 -5.95 24.55 -5.09
N LEU A 165 -6.40 24.49 -6.34
CA LEU A 165 -5.53 24.23 -7.50
C LEU A 165 -4.41 25.26 -7.61
N ARG A 166 -4.73 26.55 -7.47
CA ARG A 166 -3.74 27.62 -7.47
C ARG A 166 -2.74 27.49 -6.32
N LYS A 167 -3.22 27.14 -5.12
CA LYS A 167 -2.35 26.88 -3.96
C LYS A 167 -1.41 25.68 -4.18
N LEU A 168 -1.84 24.69 -4.96
CA LEU A 168 -1.05 23.52 -5.37
C LEU A 168 -0.18 23.78 -6.61
N GLY A 169 -0.11 25.03 -7.09
CA GLY A 169 0.78 25.47 -8.15
C GLY A 169 0.25 25.28 -9.56
N VAL A 170 -1.04 24.95 -9.74
CA VAL A 170 -1.68 24.87 -11.06
C VAL A 170 -2.13 26.28 -11.48
N PRO A 171 -1.71 26.80 -12.64
CA PRO A 171 -2.00 28.18 -13.05
C PRO A 171 -3.42 28.33 -13.63
N THR A 172 -4.44 28.08 -12.80
CA THR A 172 -5.85 28.21 -13.17
C THR A 172 -6.39 29.62 -12.99
N ARG A 173 -7.48 29.90 -13.72
CA ARG A 173 -8.29 31.11 -13.59
C ARG A 173 -9.78 30.78 -13.77
N LEU A 174 -10.66 31.69 -13.36
CA LEU A 174 -12.11 31.53 -13.55
C LEU A 174 -12.57 32.36 -14.75
N VAL A 175 -13.09 31.70 -15.79
CA VAL A 175 -13.63 32.35 -16.99
C VAL A 175 -15.10 31.96 -17.13
N LYS A 176 -16.00 32.95 -17.06
CA LYS A 176 -17.47 32.74 -17.18
C LYS A 176 -17.99 31.63 -16.24
N GLY A 177 -17.45 31.55 -15.02
CA GLY A 177 -17.83 30.58 -14.00
C GLY A 177 -17.22 29.18 -14.16
N LYS A 178 -16.35 28.97 -15.15
CA LYS A 178 -15.62 27.71 -15.36
C LYS A 178 -14.15 27.87 -15.00
N VAL A 179 -13.55 26.82 -14.43
CA VAL A 179 -12.11 26.76 -14.17
C VAL A 179 -11.40 26.52 -15.50
N VAL A 180 -10.44 27.37 -15.84
CA VAL A 180 -9.67 27.29 -17.08
C VAL A 180 -8.17 27.27 -16.77
N LEU A 181 -7.44 26.38 -17.44
CA LEU A 181 -5.99 26.31 -17.45
C LEU A 181 -5.46 26.92 -18.76
N GLY A 182 -4.50 27.84 -18.67
CA GLY A 182 -3.98 28.57 -19.82
C GLY A 182 -4.55 29.99 -19.94
N GLU A 183 -4.63 30.53 -21.15
CA GLU A 183 -5.17 31.86 -21.43
C GLU A 183 -6.72 31.91 -21.31
N GLU A 184 -7.31 33.12 -21.39
CA GLU A 184 -8.78 33.26 -21.35
C GLU A 184 -9.49 32.58 -22.53
N SER A 185 -8.81 32.45 -23.67
CA SER A 185 -9.27 31.69 -24.84
C SER A 185 -9.28 30.17 -24.61
N GLY A 186 -8.60 29.69 -23.56
CA GLY A 186 -8.34 28.27 -23.32
C GLY A 186 -7.11 27.73 -24.05
N GLU A 187 -6.41 28.57 -24.82
CA GLU A 187 -5.16 28.19 -25.48
C GLU A 187 -3.99 28.19 -24.48
N GLY A 188 -3.05 27.26 -24.67
CA GLY A 188 -1.87 27.11 -23.82
C GLY A 188 -1.40 25.67 -23.71
N GLU A 189 -0.38 25.46 -22.87
CA GLU A 189 0.15 24.14 -22.57
C GLU A 189 -0.57 23.49 -21.38
N GLY A 190 -0.70 22.17 -21.42
CA GLY A 190 -1.21 21.39 -20.29
C GLY A 190 -0.27 21.42 -19.09
N TYR A 191 -0.80 21.14 -17.91
CA TYR A 191 -0.03 21.11 -16.66
C TYR A 191 0.32 19.68 -16.29
N THR A 192 1.60 19.31 -16.44
CA THR A 192 2.08 17.98 -16.05
C THR A 192 2.20 17.91 -14.53
N VAL A 193 1.40 17.04 -13.91
CA VAL A 193 1.41 16.85 -12.46
C VAL A 193 2.59 15.98 -12.06
N CYS A 194 2.80 14.85 -12.75
CA CYS A 194 3.88 13.89 -12.52
C CYS A 194 4.22 13.16 -13.81
N LYS A 195 5.46 12.69 -13.94
CA LYS A 195 5.89 11.78 -15.01
C LYS A 195 6.01 10.36 -14.48
N GLU A 196 5.93 9.40 -15.39
CA GLU A 196 6.23 8.00 -15.08
C GLU A 196 7.63 7.87 -14.47
N GLY A 197 7.73 7.13 -13.37
CA GLY A 197 8.99 6.96 -12.62
C GLY A 197 9.29 8.05 -11.59
N ASP A 198 8.51 9.14 -11.52
CA ASP A 198 8.71 10.17 -10.50
C ASP A 198 8.24 9.69 -9.12
N VAL A 199 9.03 9.94 -8.07
CA VAL A 199 8.58 9.78 -6.68
C VAL A 199 7.62 10.92 -6.33
N LEU A 200 6.37 10.58 -6.07
CA LEU A 200 5.30 11.56 -5.88
C LEU A 200 5.45 12.36 -4.57
N ASP A 201 5.28 13.66 -4.63
CA ASP A 201 5.22 14.54 -3.46
C ASP A 201 3.77 14.70 -2.91
N GLY A 202 3.64 15.39 -1.77
CA GLY A 202 2.34 15.65 -1.15
C GLY A 202 1.40 16.55 -1.96
N ARG A 203 1.95 17.40 -2.84
CA ARG A 203 1.19 18.31 -3.70
C ARG A 203 0.65 17.56 -4.92
N GLN A 204 1.46 16.73 -5.56
CA GLN A 204 1.09 15.87 -6.68
C GLN A 204 0.03 14.87 -6.27
N THR A 205 0.22 14.17 -5.14
CA THR A 205 -0.78 13.22 -4.64
C THR A 205 -2.10 13.89 -4.24
N ARG A 206 -2.06 15.14 -3.76
CA ARG A 206 -3.27 15.93 -3.54
C ARG A 206 -3.98 16.28 -4.85
N LEU A 207 -3.25 16.68 -5.89
CA LEU A 207 -3.80 16.95 -7.22
C LEU A 207 -4.43 15.70 -7.83
N LEU A 208 -3.72 14.56 -7.83
CA LEU A 208 -4.25 13.28 -8.31
C LEU A 208 -5.55 12.91 -7.61
N LYS A 209 -5.64 13.13 -6.29
CA LYS A 209 -6.86 12.87 -5.53
C LYS A 209 -8.00 13.84 -5.86
N ILE A 210 -7.73 15.12 -6.12
CA ILE A 210 -8.74 16.08 -6.57
C ILE A 210 -9.34 15.62 -7.90
N PHE A 211 -8.50 15.15 -8.83
CA PHE A 211 -8.92 14.67 -10.14
C PHE A 211 -9.36 13.20 -10.15
N SER A 212 -9.53 12.58 -8.98
CA SER A 212 -9.92 11.16 -8.86
C SER A 212 -9.05 10.17 -9.65
N VAL A 213 -7.76 10.48 -9.81
CA VAL A 213 -6.79 9.63 -10.53
C VAL A 213 -6.10 8.67 -9.55
N CYS A 214 -6.36 7.38 -9.74
CA CYS A 214 -5.72 6.30 -8.97
C CYS A 214 -4.45 5.82 -9.69
N LEU A 215 -3.28 6.27 -9.23
CA LEU A 215 -1.97 5.85 -9.78
C LEU A 215 -1.25 4.78 -8.96
N SER A 216 -1.82 4.35 -7.84
CA SER A 216 -1.18 3.35 -6.98
C SER A 216 -1.98 2.07 -6.97
N GLU A 217 -1.28 0.96 -7.12
CA GLU A 217 -1.86 -0.38 -7.14
C GLU A 217 -1.52 -1.09 -5.82
N PHE A 218 -2.56 -1.54 -5.11
CA PHE A 218 -2.40 -2.57 -4.11
C PHE A 218 -2.19 -3.89 -4.82
N LYS A 219 -0.99 -4.46 -4.62
CA LYS A 219 -0.59 -5.75 -5.16
C LYS A 219 0.05 -6.56 -4.05
N VAL A 220 -0.29 -7.85 -3.99
CA VAL A 220 0.34 -8.82 -3.11
C VAL A 220 1.21 -9.73 -3.94
N GLN A 221 2.45 -9.93 -3.54
CA GLN A 221 3.38 -10.79 -4.24
C GLN A 221 3.87 -11.89 -3.30
N VAL A 222 3.72 -13.14 -3.71
CA VAL A 222 4.18 -14.29 -2.94
C VAL A 222 5.68 -14.46 -3.16
N LEU A 223 6.47 -14.46 -2.09
CA LEU A 223 7.93 -14.54 -2.16
C LEU A 223 8.43 -15.98 -2.06
N ALA A 224 7.88 -16.73 -1.10
CA ALA A 224 8.27 -18.11 -0.83
C ALA A 224 7.20 -18.80 0.01
N TYR A 225 7.22 -20.13 0.03
CA TYR A 225 6.41 -20.90 0.95
C TYR A 225 7.15 -22.12 1.49
N TRP A 226 6.87 -22.47 2.74
CA TRP A 226 7.28 -23.70 3.38
C TRP A 226 6.17 -24.74 3.31
N SER A 227 6.52 -26.02 3.12
CA SER A 227 5.58 -27.14 3.13
C SER A 227 5.88 -28.10 4.28
N ALA A 228 4.86 -28.41 5.08
CA ALA A 228 4.95 -29.36 6.20
C ALA A 228 5.29 -30.79 5.74
N ALA A 229 4.84 -31.17 4.54
CA ALA A 229 5.05 -32.52 4.01
C ALA A 229 6.52 -32.81 3.66
N SER A 230 7.25 -31.82 3.14
CA SER A 230 8.68 -31.96 2.78
C SER A 230 9.62 -31.37 3.82
N GLY A 231 9.16 -30.42 4.62
CA GLY A 231 10.04 -29.60 5.47
C GLY A 231 10.91 -28.63 4.67
N GLU A 232 10.54 -28.33 3.42
CA GLU A 232 11.34 -27.52 2.50
C GLU A 232 10.66 -26.18 2.18
N VAL A 233 11.49 -25.19 1.85
CA VAL A 233 11.05 -23.88 1.37
C VAL A 233 11.19 -23.84 -0.14
N THR A 234 10.10 -23.53 -0.83
CA THR A 234 10.07 -23.23 -2.27
C THR A 234 10.08 -21.71 -2.42
N GLU A 235 11.09 -21.19 -3.12
CA GLU A 235 11.17 -19.78 -3.49
C GLU A 235 10.43 -19.56 -4.80
N LEU A 236 9.69 -18.46 -4.89
CA LEU A 236 9.05 -18.03 -6.12
C LEU A 236 9.84 -16.86 -6.70
N GLU A 237 9.94 -16.78 -8.02
CA GLU A 237 10.50 -15.59 -8.67
C GLU A 237 9.57 -14.41 -8.39
N ALA A 238 9.96 -13.60 -7.43
CA ALA A 238 9.38 -12.29 -7.28
C ALA A 238 9.88 -11.44 -8.46
N ASP A 239 9.00 -11.01 -9.35
CA ASP A 239 9.24 -9.84 -10.21
C ASP A 239 9.94 -8.79 -9.36
N ALA A 240 11.17 -8.43 -9.74
CA ALA A 240 12.02 -7.52 -8.98
C ALA A 240 11.30 -6.17 -8.84
N MET A 241 10.62 -5.97 -7.72
CA MET A 241 9.97 -4.71 -7.39
C MET A 241 11.00 -3.83 -6.69
N GLU A 242 11.10 -2.60 -7.17
CA GLU A 242 11.94 -1.56 -6.57
C GLU A 242 11.57 -1.43 -5.09
N GLU A 243 12.53 -1.75 -4.22
CA GLU A 243 12.41 -1.49 -2.80
C GLU A 243 12.21 0.01 -2.61
N ASP A 244 11.05 0.42 -2.10
CA ASP A 244 10.87 1.71 -1.45
C ASP A 244 11.88 1.74 -0.28
N LYS A 245 13.06 2.32 -0.53
CA LYS A 245 14.07 2.56 0.48
C LYS A 245 13.58 3.67 1.40
N ASP A 246 12.88 3.27 2.45
CA ASP A 246 12.69 4.08 3.64
C ASP A 246 14.04 4.16 4.40
N ASP A 247 14.77 5.26 4.23
CA ASP A 247 15.82 5.72 5.17
C ASP A 247 15.18 6.47 6.37
#